data_AF-U3A5Z1-F1
#
_entry.id   AF-U3A5Z1-F1
#
_cell.length_a   1.000
_cell.length_b   1.000
_cell.length_c   1.000
_cell.angle_alpha   90.00
_cell.angle_beta   90.00
_cell.angle_gamma   90.00
#
_symmetry.space_group_name_H-M   'P 1'
#
loop_
_entity.id
_entity.type
_entity.pdbx_description
1 polymer ?
#
loop_
_entity_poly.entity_id
_entity_poly.type
_entity_poly.pdbx_seq_one_letter_code
_entity_poly.pdbx_strand_id
1 'polypeptide(L)'
;MSARDRIRAVAESLREPRSVNWISEQADAAWSTTNEELQDLVDQGQLRRVEAGETTRYQPDYTRLLFEEIRTLIEENTREELRSELAAITEEIEEWQATYDVETWEDLEQSLADGDLASAELRERRDVIAFWRENEEDRRLIKHALELYSDVEAAREQMTDMADRATS
;
A
#
# COMPACT_ATOMS: atom_id res chain seq x y z
N MET A 1 4.68 -19.58 -17.38
CA MET A 1 5.32 -18.39 -16.77
C MET A 1 6.77 -18.36 -17.18
N SER A 2 7.23 -17.29 -17.84
CA SER A 2 8.63 -17.15 -18.27
C SER A 2 9.55 -16.86 -17.08
N ALA A 3 10.88 -16.94 -17.26
CA ALA A 3 11.84 -16.57 -16.21
C ALA A 3 11.65 -15.10 -15.78
N ARG A 4 11.42 -14.19 -16.74
CA ARG A 4 11.15 -12.77 -16.47
C ARG A 4 9.86 -12.57 -15.68
N ASP A 5 8.79 -13.29 -16.02
CA ASP A 5 7.52 -13.22 -15.27
C ASP A 5 7.71 -13.69 -13.82
N ARG A 6 8.52 -14.74 -13.59
CA ARG A 6 8.86 -15.19 -12.25
C ARG A 6 9.66 -14.16 -11.47
N ILE A 7 10.67 -13.56 -12.10
CA ILE A 7 11.49 -12.50 -11.49
C ILE A 7 10.60 -11.32 -11.08
N ARG A 8 9.69 -10.88 -11.96
CA ARG A 8 8.76 -9.79 -11.68
C ARG A 8 7.84 -10.11 -10.49
N ALA A 9 7.22 -11.28 -10.48
CA ALA A 9 6.37 -11.71 -9.37
C ALA A 9 7.13 -11.75 -8.02
N VAL A 10 8.39 -12.18 -8.02
CA VAL A 10 9.24 -12.14 -6.82
C VAL A 10 9.56 -10.69 -6.42
N ALA A 11 9.94 -9.83 -7.37
CA ALA A 11 10.35 -8.47 -7.10
C ALA A 11 9.20 -7.58 -6.59
N GLU A 12 8.00 -7.75 -7.13
CA GLU A 12 6.80 -7.00 -6.73
C GLU A 12 6.27 -7.41 -5.34
N SER A 13 6.56 -8.64 -4.90
CA SER A 13 6.12 -9.15 -3.58
C SER A 13 7.12 -8.89 -2.44
N LEU A 14 8.22 -8.18 -2.72
CA LEU A 14 9.25 -7.88 -1.73
C LEU A 14 8.74 -6.92 -0.66
N ARG A 15 8.80 -7.37 0.60
CA ARG A 15 8.54 -6.55 1.79
C ARG A 15 9.78 -5.86 2.36
N GLU A 16 10.96 -6.23 1.86
CA GLU A 16 12.24 -5.64 2.26
C GLU A 16 13.25 -5.69 1.09
N PRO A 17 14.29 -4.83 1.09
CA PRO A 17 15.26 -4.79 0.00
C PRO A 17 16.04 -6.10 -0.14
N ARG A 18 16.11 -6.64 -1.37
CA ARG A 18 16.80 -7.89 -1.69
C ARG A 18 17.85 -7.74 -2.78
N SER A 19 18.90 -8.55 -2.71
CA SER A 19 19.95 -8.58 -3.73
C SER A 19 19.50 -9.36 -4.97
N VAL A 20 20.20 -9.14 -6.09
CA VAL A 20 20.00 -9.91 -7.33
C VAL A 20 20.11 -11.42 -7.08
N ASN A 21 21.10 -11.84 -6.28
CA ASN A 21 21.31 -13.26 -5.96
C ASN A 21 20.07 -13.86 -5.32
N TRP A 22 19.54 -13.22 -4.28
CA TRP A 22 18.36 -13.71 -3.58
C TRP A 22 17.16 -13.80 -4.52
N ILE A 23 16.93 -12.76 -5.33
CA ILE A 23 15.80 -12.73 -6.28
C ILE A 23 15.97 -13.81 -7.34
N SER A 24 17.19 -14.04 -7.84
CA SER A 24 17.47 -15.07 -8.85
C SER A 24 17.22 -16.48 -8.31
N GLU A 25 17.58 -16.73 -7.04
CA GLU A 25 17.31 -17.99 -6.35
C GLU A 25 15.81 -18.22 -6.15
N GLN A 26 15.08 -17.20 -5.67
CA GLN A 26 13.62 -17.31 -5.46
C GLN A 26 12.85 -17.49 -6.77
N ALA A 27 13.30 -16.84 -7.86
CA ALA A 27 12.66 -16.91 -9.16
C ALA A 27 13.06 -18.16 -9.96
N ASP A 28 13.99 -19.00 -9.47
CA ASP A 28 14.63 -20.07 -10.23
C ASP A 28 15.06 -19.58 -11.63
N ALA A 29 15.92 -18.55 -11.62
CA ALA A 29 16.36 -17.84 -12.81
C ALA A 29 17.88 -17.60 -12.79
N ALA A 30 18.47 -17.46 -13.98
CA ALA A 30 19.89 -17.14 -14.10
C ALA A 30 20.17 -15.70 -13.64
N TRP A 31 21.27 -15.53 -12.90
CA TRP A 31 21.67 -14.23 -12.35
C TRP A 31 21.70 -13.10 -13.39
N SER A 32 22.25 -13.34 -14.59
CA SER A 32 22.35 -12.32 -15.64
C SER A 32 20.98 -11.87 -16.11
N THR A 33 20.05 -12.81 -16.30
CA THR A 33 18.66 -12.52 -16.68
C THR A 33 17.92 -11.79 -15.56
N THR A 34 18.14 -12.15 -14.30
CA THR A 34 17.59 -11.43 -13.15
C THR A 34 18.13 -10.01 -13.08
N ASN A 35 19.44 -9.82 -13.26
CA ASN A 35 20.06 -8.50 -13.22
C ASN A 35 19.52 -7.58 -14.33
N GLU A 36 19.41 -8.07 -15.56
CA GLU A 36 18.81 -7.32 -16.68
C GLU A 36 17.37 -6.93 -16.38
N GLU A 37 16.51 -7.88 -15.96
CA GLU A 37 15.11 -7.60 -15.68
C GLU A 37 14.95 -6.61 -14.51
N LEU A 38 15.75 -6.73 -13.45
CA LEU A 38 15.69 -5.79 -12.33
C LEU A 38 16.14 -4.38 -12.74
N GLN A 39 17.07 -4.26 -13.70
CA GLN A 39 17.44 -2.95 -14.26
C GLN A 39 16.28 -2.37 -15.07
N ASP A 40 15.67 -3.17 -15.95
CA ASP A 40 14.51 -2.75 -16.73
C ASP A 40 13.34 -2.29 -15.82
N LEU A 41 13.09 -3.00 -14.71
CA LEU A 41 12.05 -2.63 -13.75
C LEU A 41 12.38 -1.33 -13.00
N VAL A 42 13.65 -1.06 -12.72
CA VAL A 42 14.06 0.24 -12.14
C VAL A 42 13.90 1.36 -13.15
N ASP A 43 14.26 1.13 -14.41
CA ASP A 43 14.14 2.14 -15.47
C ASP A 43 12.68 2.47 -15.79
N GLN A 44 11.78 1.50 -15.59
CA GLN A 44 10.33 1.68 -15.65
C GLN A 44 9.73 2.30 -14.37
N GLY A 45 10.55 2.58 -13.35
CA GLY A 45 10.12 3.12 -12.06
C GLY A 45 9.27 2.16 -11.24
N GLN A 46 9.31 0.86 -11.51
CA GLN A 46 8.60 -0.16 -10.71
C GLN A 46 9.40 -0.54 -9.46
N LEU A 47 10.73 -0.53 -9.56
CA LEU A 47 11.65 -0.80 -8.46
C LEU A 47 12.56 0.39 -8.18
N ARG A 48 13.11 0.41 -6.96
CA ARG A 48 14.17 1.31 -6.54
C ARG A 48 15.42 0.53 -6.16
N ARG A 49 16.58 1.11 -6.50
CA ARG A 49 17.88 0.66 -6.02
C ARG A 49 18.15 1.28 -4.65
N VAL A 50 18.57 0.46 -3.71
CA VAL A 50 18.98 0.85 -2.36
C VAL A 50 20.39 0.35 -2.13
N GLU A 51 21.30 1.27 -1.81
CA GLU A 51 22.68 0.93 -1.49
C GLU A 51 22.77 0.41 -0.05
N ALA A 52 23.26 -0.81 0.11
CA ALA A 52 23.48 -1.46 1.40
C ALA A 52 24.95 -1.87 1.51
N GLY A 53 25.79 -0.93 1.99
CA GLY A 53 27.24 -1.10 2.03
C GLY A 53 27.83 -1.17 0.62
N GLU A 54 28.47 -2.28 0.29
CA GLU A 54 29.05 -2.54 -1.04
C GLU A 54 28.08 -3.28 -1.99
N THR A 55 26.83 -3.50 -1.56
CA THR A 55 25.84 -4.27 -2.32
C THR A 55 24.61 -3.45 -2.66
N THR A 56 24.24 -3.43 -3.93
CA THR A 56 22.97 -2.88 -4.39
C THR A 56 21.84 -3.87 -4.10
N ARG A 57 20.76 -3.37 -3.51
CA ARG A 57 19.51 -4.11 -3.28
C ARG A 57 18.37 -3.44 -4.02
N TYR A 58 17.32 -4.22 -4.25
CA TYR A 58 16.13 -3.83 -4.99
C TYR A 58 14.91 -3.98 -4.08
N GLN A 59 14.00 -3.02 -4.18
CA GLN A 59 12.70 -3.03 -3.52
C GLN A 59 11.67 -2.38 -4.45
N PRO A 60 10.37 -2.61 -4.23
CA PRO A 60 9.31 -1.87 -4.90
C PRO A 60 9.48 -0.37 -4.70
N ASP A 61 9.07 0.40 -5.71
CA ASP A 61 8.90 1.84 -5.55
C ASP A 61 7.60 2.11 -4.77
N TYR A 62 7.71 2.14 -3.43
CA TYR A 62 6.56 2.37 -2.56
C TYR A 62 5.91 3.74 -2.77
N THR A 63 6.64 4.73 -3.28
CA THR A 63 6.04 6.03 -3.63
C THR A 63 5.13 5.89 -4.83
N ARG A 64 5.59 5.17 -5.87
CA ARG A 64 4.75 4.85 -7.02
C ARG A 64 3.50 4.07 -6.60
N LEU A 65 3.67 2.98 -5.83
CA LEU A 65 2.56 2.13 -5.41
C LEU A 65 1.48 2.93 -4.67
N LEU A 66 1.88 3.78 -3.73
CA LEU A 66 0.98 4.68 -3.01
C LEU A 66 0.17 5.58 -3.96
N PHE A 67 0.82 6.20 -4.94
CA PHE A 67 0.12 7.07 -5.89
C PHE A 67 -0.77 6.29 -6.86
N GLU A 68 -0.41 5.05 -7.21
CA GLU A 68 -1.25 4.18 -8.02
C GLU A 68 -2.52 3.78 -7.27
N GLU A 69 -2.43 3.46 -5.97
CA GLU A 69 -3.59 3.18 -5.12
C GLU A 69 -4.51 4.40 -4.98
N ILE A 70 -3.94 5.58 -4.70
CA ILE A 70 -4.71 6.82 -4.62
C ILE A 70 -5.39 7.13 -5.95
N ARG A 71 -4.70 6.95 -7.08
CA ARG A 71 -5.30 7.13 -8.42
C ARG A 71 -6.49 6.19 -8.59
N THR A 72 -6.33 4.91 -8.28
CA THR A 72 -7.42 3.92 -8.36
C THR A 72 -8.61 4.34 -7.52
N LEU A 73 -8.40 4.76 -6.26
CA LEU A 73 -9.47 5.26 -5.41
C LEU A 73 -10.25 6.43 -6.04
N ILE A 74 -9.53 7.39 -6.64
CA ILE A 74 -10.14 8.56 -7.29
C ILE A 74 -10.89 8.17 -8.59
N GLU A 75 -10.35 7.24 -9.36
CA GLU A 75 -10.92 6.83 -10.66
C GLU A 75 -12.15 5.92 -10.50
N GLU A 76 -12.15 5.07 -9.47
CA GLU A 76 -13.18 4.04 -9.29
C GLU A 76 -14.31 4.47 -8.34
N ASN A 77 -14.13 5.56 -7.58
CA ASN A 77 -15.11 6.03 -6.61
C ASN A 77 -15.47 7.50 -6.81
N THR A 78 -16.70 7.84 -6.48
CA THR A 78 -17.11 9.23 -6.29
C THR A 78 -16.55 9.79 -4.98
N ARG A 79 -16.42 11.11 -4.92
CA ARG A 79 -16.02 11.81 -3.69
C ARG A 79 -16.93 11.48 -2.49
N GLU A 80 -18.21 11.23 -2.72
CA GLU A 80 -19.15 10.93 -1.66
C GLU A 80 -19.03 9.49 -1.16
N GLU A 81 -18.79 8.52 -2.06
CA GLU A 81 -18.48 7.14 -1.66
C GLU A 81 -17.23 7.08 -0.77
N LEU A 82 -16.15 7.78 -1.17
CA LEU A 82 -14.94 7.87 -0.35
C LEU A 82 -15.19 8.50 1.03
N ARG A 83 -16.09 9.49 1.13
CA ARG A 83 -16.47 10.09 2.43
C ARG A 83 -17.29 9.15 3.28
N SER A 84 -18.20 8.41 2.66
CA SER A 84 -19.02 7.40 3.35
C SER A 84 -18.14 6.28 3.90
N GLU A 85 -17.19 5.80 3.10
CA GLU A 85 -16.23 4.77 3.52
C GLU A 85 -15.36 5.26 4.68
N LEU A 86 -14.84 6.50 4.58
CA LEU A 86 -14.08 7.12 5.66
C LEU A 86 -14.87 7.20 6.98
N ALA A 87 -16.17 7.50 6.90
CA ALA A 87 -17.05 7.55 8.06
C ALA A 87 -17.28 6.14 8.66
N ALA A 88 -17.54 5.14 7.81
CA ALA A 88 -17.74 3.76 8.23
C ALA A 88 -16.50 3.18 8.95
N ILE A 89 -15.31 3.37 8.36
CA ILE A 89 -14.04 2.96 8.98
C ILE A 89 -13.83 3.65 10.34
N THR A 90 -14.21 4.93 10.44
CA THR A 90 -14.07 5.67 11.70
C THR A 90 -15.01 5.10 12.77
N GLU A 91 -16.26 4.81 12.42
CA GLU A 91 -17.23 4.19 13.33
C GLU A 91 -16.79 2.80 13.80
N GLU A 92 -16.25 1.97 12.91
CA GLU A 92 -15.75 0.63 13.26
C GLU A 92 -14.55 0.69 14.21
N ILE A 93 -13.62 1.64 14.00
CA ILE A 93 -12.52 1.88 14.93
C ILE A 93 -13.06 2.32 16.31
N GLU A 94 -14.03 3.25 16.35
CA GLU A 94 -14.65 3.70 17.59
C GLU A 94 -15.38 2.57 18.33
N GLU A 95 -15.99 1.63 17.60
CA GLU A 95 -16.61 0.44 18.16
C GLU A 95 -15.57 -0.47 18.85
N TRP A 96 -14.42 -0.72 18.21
CA TRP A 96 -13.35 -1.50 18.85
C TRP A 96 -12.74 -0.79 20.05
N GLN A 97 -12.52 0.53 19.97
CA GLN A 97 -12.07 1.34 21.10
C GLN A 97 -12.99 1.18 22.31
N ALA A 98 -14.31 1.29 22.08
CA ALA A 98 -15.31 1.14 23.14
C ALA A 98 -15.42 -0.31 23.66
N THR A 99 -15.28 -1.30 22.77
CA THR A 99 -15.38 -2.72 23.12
C THR A 99 -14.24 -3.18 24.03
N TYR A 100 -13.02 -2.71 23.75
CA TYR A 100 -11.82 -3.13 24.48
C TYR A 100 -11.32 -2.11 25.50
N ASP A 101 -11.96 -0.93 25.59
CA ASP A 101 -11.58 0.19 26.47
C ASP A 101 -10.12 0.64 26.25
N VAL A 102 -9.77 0.85 24.98
CA VAL A 102 -8.43 1.24 24.52
C VAL A 102 -8.50 2.34 23.47
N GLU A 103 -7.46 3.17 23.38
CA GLU A 103 -7.42 4.26 22.40
C GLU A 103 -6.84 3.82 21.05
N THR A 104 -5.91 2.87 21.04
CA THR A 104 -5.27 2.40 19.80
C THR A 104 -5.17 0.88 19.72
N TRP A 105 -4.86 0.37 18.52
CA TRP A 105 -4.59 -1.05 18.35
C TRP A 105 -3.32 -1.50 19.09
N GLU A 106 -2.34 -0.62 19.30
CA GLU A 106 -1.14 -0.90 20.11
C GLU A 106 -1.51 -1.17 21.58
N ASP A 107 -2.48 -0.44 22.12
CA ASP A 107 -2.99 -0.66 23.47
C ASP A 107 -3.70 -2.01 23.57
N LEU A 108 -4.49 -2.37 22.55
CA LEU A 108 -5.08 -3.70 22.45
C LEU A 108 -4.01 -4.79 22.34
N GLU A 109 -2.93 -4.55 21.59
CA GLU A 109 -1.80 -5.49 21.47
C GLU A 109 -1.07 -5.67 22.80
N GLN A 110 -0.86 -4.61 23.57
CA GLN A 110 -0.29 -4.67 24.91
C GLN A 110 -1.16 -5.51 25.86
N SER A 111 -2.49 -5.41 25.72
CA SER A 111 -3.43 -6.20 26.54
C SER A 111 -3.29 -7.71 26.33
N LEU A 112 -2.72 -8.17 25.20
CA LEU A 112 -2.49 -9.60 24.93
C LEU A 112 -1.49 -10.24 25.90
N ALA A 113 -0.65 -9.44 26.55
CA ALA A 113 0.32 -9.91 27.54
C ALA A 113 -0.32 -10.20 28.91
N ASP A 114 -1.61 -9.89 29.09
CA ASP A 114 -2.34 -10.20 30.31
C ASP A 114 -2.53 -11.73 30.46
N GLY A 115 -2.07 -12.25 31.60
CA GLY A 115 -1.97 -13.68 31.87
C GLY A 115 -3.32 -14.38 32.07
N ASP A 116 -4.40 -13.62 32.19
CA ASP A 116 -5.74 -14.13 32.49
C ASP A 116 -6.58 -14.41 31.22
N LEU A 117 -6.08 -14.11 30.02
CA LEU A 117 -6.82 -14.28 28.77
C LEU A 117 -6.91 -15.75 28.33
N ALA A 118 -8.12 -16.19 28.00
CA ALA A 118 -8.34 -17.50 27.40
C ALA A 118 -7.79 -17.55 25.97
N SER A 119 -7.39 -18.75 25.49
CA SER A 119 -6.83 -18.88 24.14
C SER A 119 -7.76 -18.46 23.00
N ALA A 120 -9.09 -18.51 23.21
CA ALA A 120 -10.06 -18.06 22.21
C ALA A 120 -10.06 -16.54 22.11
N GLU A 121 -10.09 -15.85 23.26
CA GLU A 121 -10.04 -14.40 23.37
C GLU A 121 -8.71 -13.84 22.83
N LEU A 122 -7.58 -14.52 23.07
CA LEU A 122 -6.30 -14.15 22.48
C LEU A 122 -6.30 -14.21 20.95
N ARG A 123 -7.06 -15.12 20.34
CA ARG A 123 -7.18 -15.20 18.86
C ARG A 123 -8.08 -14.07 18.36
N GLU A 124 -9.23 -13.87 18.98
CA GLU A 124 -10.17 -12.81 18.65
C GLU A 124 -9.52 -11.42 18.69
N ARG A 125 -8.81 -11.09 19.79
CA ARG A 125 -8.11 -9.80 19.88
C ARG A 125 -7.03 -9.63 18.81
N ARG A 126 -6.34 -10.71 18.42
CA ARG A 126 -5.34 -10.66 17.33
C ARG A 126 -5.99 -10.39 15.97
N ASP A 127 -7.14 -10.98 15.73
CA ASP A 127 -7.90 -10.75 14.50
C ASP A 127 -8.38 -9.29 14.45
N VAL A 128 -8.93 -8.77 15.55
CA VAL A 128 -9.32 -7.35 15.66
C VAL A 128 -8.12 -6.41 15.46
N ILE A 129 -6.96 -6.70 16.06
CA ILE A 129 -5.75 -5.89 15.84
C ILE A 129 -5.37 -5.86 14.36
N ALA A 130 -5.50 -6.98 13.64
CA ALA A 130 -5.20 -7.04 12.22
C ALA A 130 -6.17 -6.16 11.41
N PHE A 131 -7.47 -6.29 11.63
CA PHE A 131 -8.50 -5.47 10.97
C PHE A 131 -8.36 -3.99 11.31
N TRP A 132 -8.03 -3.66 12.56
CA TRP A 132 -7.81 -2.27 12.97
C TRP A 132 -6.63 -1.65 12.24
N ARG A 133 -5.49 -2.36 12.12
CA ARG A 133 -4.34 -1.87 11.36
C ARG A 133 -4.67 -1.62 9.88
N GLU A 134 -5.45 -2.51 9.26
CA GLU A 134 -5.95 -2.37 7.88
C GLU A 134 -6.84 -1.12 7.76
N ASN A 135 -7.83 -0.98 8.63
CA ASN A 135 -8.71 0.19 8.68
C ASN A 135 -7.93 1.50 8.90
N GLU A 136 -6.86 1.51 9.70
CA GLU A 136 -6.02 2.69 9.83
C GLU A 136 -5.26 3.05 8.54
N GLU A 137 -4.82 2.05 7.79
CA GLU A 137 -4.17 2.22 6.50
C GLU A 137 -5.14 2.76 5.44
N ASP A 138 -6.30 2.13 5.29
CA ASP A 138 -7.35 2.55 4.37
C ASP A 138 -7.84 3.95 4.69
N ARG A 139 -8.06 4.25 5.98
CA ARG A 139 -8.42 5.60 6.44
C ARG A 139 -7.38 6.65 6.01
N ARG A 140 -6.08 6.33 6.03
CA ARG A 140 -5.03 7.24 5.57
C ARG A 140 -5.07 7.41 4.05
N LEU A 141 -5.19 6.32 3.29
CA LEU A 141 -5.26 6.34 1.82
C LEU A 141 -6.47 7.13 1.32
N ILE A 142 -7.66 6.90 1.89
CA ILE A 142 -8.90 7.59 1.54
C ILE A 142 -8.78 9.10 1.82
N LYS A 143 -8.16 9.50 2.94
CA LYS A 143 -7.91 10.92 3.22
C LYS A 143 -7.04 11.57 2.14
N HIS A 144 -5.96 10.92 1.73
CA HIS A 144 -5.11 11.42 0.64
C HIS A 144 -5.86 11.46 -0.70
N ALA A 145 -6.67 10.45 -1.00
CA ALA A 145 -7.51 10.43 -2.18
C ALA A 145 -8.50 11.61 -2.19
N LEU A 146 -9.15 11.90 -1.05
CA LEU A 146 -10.09 13.02 -0.91
C LEU A 146 -9.42 14.40 -1.05
N GLU A 147 -8.20 14.55 -0.54
CA GLU A 147 -7.38 15.74 -0.72
C GLU A 147 -7.09 15.97 -2.21
N LEU A 148 -6.55 14.95 -2.89
CA LEU A 148 -6.17 15.02 -4.30
C LEU A 148 -7.36 15.02 -5.27
N TYR A 149 -8.53 14.52 -4.86
CA TYR A 149 -9.75 14.51 -5.68
C TYR A 149 -10.10 15.93 -6.16
N SER A 150 -9.96 16.91 -5.27
CA SER A 150 -10.27 18.31 -5.57
C SER A 150 -9.29 18.88 -6.60
N ASP A 151 -8.01 18.52 -6.49
CA ASP A 151 -6.96 18.97 -7.41
C ASP A 151 -7.13 18.34 -8.80
N VAL A 152 -7.50 17.05 -8.86
CA VAL A 152 -7.76 16.33 -10.11
C VAL A 152 -8.96 16.94 -10.85
N GLU A 153 -10.06 17.22 -10.15
CA GLU A 153 -11.22 17.87 -10.75
C GLU A 153 -10.88 19.27 -11.27
N ALA A 154 -10.15 20.07 -10.48
CA ALA A 154 -9.70 21.40 -10.92
C ALA A 154 -8.78 21.34 -12.16
N ALA A 155 -7.93 20.31 -12.27
CA ALA A 155 -7.09 20.11 -13.44
C ALA A 155 -7.91 19.72 -14.68
N ARG A 156 -8.93 18.86 -14.52
CA ARG A 156 -9.84 18.45 -15.61
C ARG A 156 -10.62 19.64 -16.18
N GLU A 157 -11.13 20.50 -15.30
CA GLU A 157 -11.83 21.73 -15.70
C GLU A 157 -10.91 22.66 -16.52
N GLN A 158 -9.68 22.91 -16.04
CA GLN A 158 -8.70 23.75 -16.74
C GLN A 158 -8.36 23.22 -18.14
N MET A 159 -8.20 21.90 -18.28
CA MET A 159 -7.91 21.28 -19.59
C MET A 159 -9.08 21.45 -20.56
N THR A 160 -10.32 21.33 -20.08
CA THR A 160 -11.54 21.52 -20.88
C THR A 160 -11.66 22.97 -21.36
N ASP A 161 -11.46 23.94 -20.46
CA ASP A 161 -11.46 25.36 -20.78
C ASP A 161 -10.40 25.74 -21.84
N MET A 162 -9.20 25.15 -21.77
CA MET A 162 -8.16 25.39 -22.78
C MET A 162 -8.53 24.83 -24.15
N ALA A 163 -9.18 23.66 -24.20
CA ALA A 163 -9.62 23.04 -25.45
C ALA A 163 -10.72 23.86 -26.14
N ASP A 164 -11.68 24.38 -25.37
CA ASP A 164 -12.76 25.23 -25.91
C ASP A 164 -12.22 26.56 -26.46
N ARG A 165 -11.22 27.16 -25.79
CA ARG A 165 -10.54 28.37 -26.28
C ARG A 165 -9.70 28.15 -27.54
N ALA A 166 -9.15 26.95 -27.74
CA ALA A 166 -8.38 26.63 -28.94
C ALA A 166 -9.27 26.35 -30.16
N THR A 167 -10.55 26.07 -29.95
CA THR A 167 -11.51 25.69 -31.00
C THR A 167 -12.46 26.83 -31.39
N SER A 168 -12.45 27.95 -30.65
CA SER A 168 -13.21 29.18 -30.91
C SER A 168 -12.41 30.21 -31.71
#